data_AF-A0A2P6PGE5-F1
#
_entry.id   AF-A0A2P6PGE5-F1
#
_cell.length_a   1.000
_cell.length_b   1.000
_cell.length_c   1.000
_cell.angle_alpha   90.00
_cell.angle_beta   90.00
_cell.angle_gamma   90.00
#
_symmetry.space_group_name_H-M   'P 1'
#
loop_
_entity.id
_entity.type
_entity.pdbx_description
1 polymer ?
#
loop_
_entity_poly.entity_id
_entity_poly.type
_entity_poly.pdbx_seq_one_letter_code
_entity_poly.pdbx_strand_id
1 'polypeptide(L)'
;MTYKQLEQEILDFSEGLRIVGVKPVEKIALFADNSCRWLVADQGIMATGAINVVRGSRSSVEELIQIYNHSERFSNCSPFTQMLLC
;
A
#
# COMPACT_ATOMS: atom_id res chain seq x y z
N MET A 1 -8.65 1.23 19.37
CA MET A 1 -9.07 2.17 18.32
C MET A 1 -10.56 2.00 18.09
N THR A 2 -11.32 3.10 18.06
CA THR A 2 -12.74 3.09 17.68
C THR A 2 -12.88 3.23 16.16
N TYR A 3 -14.08 2.97 15.61
CA TYR A 3 -14.33 3.16 14.18
C TYR A 3 -14.08 4.59 13.70
N LYS A 4 -14.45 5.60 14.51
CA LYS A 4 -14.20 7.01 14.18
C LYS A 4 -12.71 7.35 14.14
N GLN A 5 -11.93 6.78 15.07
CA GLN A 5 -10.47 6.96 15.06
C GLN A 5 -9.84 6.27 13.85
N LEU A 6 -10.30 5.06 13.52
CA LEU A 6 -9.84 4.32 12.34
C LEU A 6 -10.08 5.11 11.05
N GLU A 7 -11.28 5.66 10.87
CA GLU A 7 -11.63 6.48 9.71
C GLU A 7 -10.69 7.68 9.58
N GLN A 8 -10.43 8.39 10.68
CA GLN A 8 -9.52 9.54 10.66
C GLN A 8 -8.09 9.13 10.25
N GLU A 9 -7.56 8.04 10.84
CA GLU A 9 -6.23 7.53 10.49
C GLU A 9 -6.13 7.14 9.00
N ILE A 10 -7.18 6.53 8.43
CA ILE A 10 -7.25 6.20 7.00
C ILE A 10 -7.19 7.47 6.14
N LEU A 11 -7.95 8.50 6.50
CA LEU A 11 -8.00 9.76 5.76
C LEU A 11 -6.66 10.50 5.83
N ASP A 12 -6.07 10.60 7.02
CA ASP A 12 -4.78 11.25 7.25
C ASP A 12 -3.66 10.53 6.48
N PHE A 13 -3.67 9.20 6.51
CA PHE A 13 -2.74 8.39 5.72
C PHE A 13 -2.90 8.62 4.21
N SER A 14 -4.14 8.66 3.71
CA SER A 14 -4.41 8.93 2.29
C SER A 14 -3.93 10.32 1.86
N GLU A 15 -4.03 11.32 2.74
CA GLU A 15 -3.56 12.68 2.46
C GLU A 15 -2.02 12.72 2.42
N GLY A 16 -1.36 12.01 3.33
CA GLY A 16 0.09 11.83 3.30
C GLY A 16 0.57 11.25 1.96
N LEU A 17 -0.11 10.22 1.45
CA LEU A 17 0.20 9.64 0.14
C LEU A 17 0.03 10.66 -1.01
N ARG A 18 -1.04 11.46 -0.99
CA ARG A 18 -1.26 12.52 -2.00
C ARG A 18 -0.16 13.58 -1.95
N ILE A 19 0.26 14.00 -0.75
CA ILE A 19 1.33 14.99 -0.56
C ILE A 19 2.67 14.46 -1.10
N VAL A 20 2.96 13.16 -0.90
CA VAL A 20 4.16 12.50 -1.44
C VAL A 20 4.09 12.33 -2.97
N GLY A 21 2.92 12.54 -3.57
CA GLY A 21 2.73 12.57 -5.02
C GLY A 21 2.20 11.27 -5.62
N VAL A 22 1.67 10.37 -4.78
CA VAL A 22 0.96 9.17 -5.26
C VAL A 22 -0.23 9.60 -6.12
N LYS A 23 -0.31 9.04 -7.32
CA LYS A 23 -1.39 9.34 -8.26
C LYS A 23 -2.47 8.26 -8.22
N PRO A 24 -3.73 8.62 -8.54
CA PRO A 24 -4.74 7.62 -8.83
C PRO A 24 -4.25 6.64 -9.90
N VAL A 25 -4.66 5.37 -9.78
CA VAL A 25 -4.29 4.24 -10.66
C VAL A 25 -2.82 3.81 -10.53
N GLU A 26 -2.00 4.50 -9.74
CA GLU A 26 -0.65 4.04 -9.40
C GLU A 26 -0.71 2.80 -8.50
N LYS A 27 0.11 1.79 -8.78
CA LYS A 27 0.23 0.60 -7.95
C LYS A 27 1.20 0.86 -6.79
N ILE A 28 0.79 0.44 -5.61
CA ILE A 28 1.59 0.46 -4.39
C ILE A 28 1.73 -0.95 -3.88
N ALA A 29 2.98 -1.41 -3.73
CA ALA A 29 3.24 -2.70 -3.10
C ALA A 29 3.26 -2.52 -1.58
N LEU A 30 2.30 -3.14 -0.89
CA LEU A 30 2.20 -3.12 0.57
C LEU A 30 2.60 -4.47 1.15
N PHE A 31 3.71 -4.48 1.88
CA PHE A 31 4.17 -5.65 2.62
C PHE A 31 4.01 -5.42 4.11
N ALA A 32 3.11 -6.18 4.75
CA ALA A 32 2.81 -6.02 6.16
C ALA A 32 2.24 -7.30 6.78
N ASP A 33 2.45 -7.46 8.08
CA ASP A 33 1.70 -8.45 8.86
C ASP A 33 0.34 -7.92 9.29
N ASN A 34 -0.56 -8.84 9.66
CA ASN A 34 -1.90 -8.49 10.13
C ASN A 34 -1.81 -7.58 11.36
N SER A 35 -2.21 -6.32 11.17
CA SER A 35 -2.21 -5.31 12.20
C SER A 35 -3.23 -4.21 11.89
N CYS A 36 -3.54 -3.43 12.92
CA CYS A 36 -4.30 -2.19 12.78
C CYS A 36 -3.69 -1.22 11.75
N ARG A 37 -2.36 -1.14 11.71
CA ARG A 37 -1.61 -0.26 10.79
C ARG A 37 -1.72 -0.74 9.35
N TRP A 38 -1.73 -2.06 9.13
CA TRP A 38 -1.99 -2.64 7.82
C TRP A 38 -3.36 -2.23 7.29
N LEU A 39 -4.41 -2.30 8.13
CA LEU A 39 -5.76 -1.90 7.71
C LEU A 39 -5.82 -0.42 7.33
N VAL A 40 -5.20 0.45 8.13
CA VAL A 40 -5.12 1.89 7.83
C VAL A 40 -4.43 2.14 6.48
N ALA A 41 -3.29 1.49 6.26
CA ALA A 41 -2.53 1.64 5.02
C ALA A 41 -3.28 1.08 3.81
N ASP A 42 -3.88 -0.10 3.92
CA ASP A 42 -4.65 -0.73 2.85
C ASP A 42 -5.82 0.15 2.39
N GLN A 43 -6.63 0.61 3.35
CA GLN A 43 -7.77 1.46 3.05
C GLN A 43 -7.34 2.85 2.60
N GLY A 44 -6.25 3.40 3.15
CA GLY A 44 -5.75 4.70 2.76
C GLY A 44 -5.14 4.72 1.35
N ILE A 45 -4.49 3.64 0.90
CA ILE A 45 -4.08 3.47 -0.50
C ILE A 45 -5.30 3.45 -1.42
N MET A 46 -6.34 2.68 -1.08
CA MET A 46 -7.55 2.65 -1.90
C MET A 46 -8.28 4.01 -1.91
N ALA A 47 -8.25 4.75 -0.80
CA ALA A 47 -8.85 6.08 -0.69
C ALA A 47 -8.15 7.16 -1.54
N THR A 48 -6.89 6.97 -1.95
CA THR A 48 -6.25 7.85 -2.95
C THR A 48 -6.61 7.51 -4.39
N GLY A 49 -7.32 6.39 -4.62
CA GLY A 49 -7.57 5.84 -5.95
C GLY A 49 -6.37 5.05 -6.51
N ALA A 50 -5.33 4.83 -5.71
CA ALA A 50 -4.21 3.95 -6.04
C ALA A 50 -4.62 2.47 -5.92
N ILE A 51 -3.85 1.60 -6.56
CA ILE A 51 -4.07 0.15 -6.58
C ILE A 51 -3.16 -0.49 -5.55
N ASN A 52 -3.73 -1.17 -4.57
CA ASN A 52 -2.95 -1.87 -3.55
C ASN A 52 -2.55 -3.28 -3.99
N VAL A 53 -1.25 -3.58 -3.97
CA VAL A 53 -0.68 -4.91 -4.22
C VAL A 53 -0.16 -5.46 -2.90
N VAL A 54 -1.03 -6.14 -2.15
CA VAL A 54 -0.77 -6.55 -0.76
C VAL A 54 -0.15 -7.94 -0.66
N ARG A 55 0.88 -8.10 0.18
CA ARG A 55 1.35 -9.41 0.65
C ARG A 55 1.83 -9.39 2.11
N GLY A 56 1.82 -10.56 2.74
CA GLY A 56 2.39 -10.75 4.06
C GLY A 56 3.92 -10.63 4.04
N SER A 57 4.51 -10.09 5.11
CA SER A 57 5.96 -9.87 5.25
C SER A 57 6.78 -11.19 5.30
N ARG A 58 6.11 -12.31 5.60
CA ARG A 58 6.73 -13.63 5.83
C ARG A 58 7.10 -14.40 4.55
N SER A 59 6.76 -13.89 3.38
CA SER A 59 7.23 -14.44 2.10
C SER A 59 8.72 -14.18 1.91
N SER A 60 9.41 -15.07 1.20
CA SER A 60 10.85 -14.86 0.94
C SER A 60 11.06 -13.63 0.06
N VAL A 61 12.21 -12.98 0.17
CA VAL A 61 12.53 -11.79 -0.63
C VAL A 61 12.42 -12.08 -2.13
N GLU A 62 12.80 -13.28 -2.57
CA GLU A 62 12.67 -13.73 -3.96
C GLU A 62 11.20 -13.79 -4.40
N GLU A 63 10.31 -14.30 -3.54
CA GLU A 63 8.87 -14.35 -3.81
C GLU A 63 8.27 -12.93 -3.86
N LEU A 64 8.67 -12.04 -2.96
CA LEU A 64 8.22 -10.64 -2.94
C LEU A 64 8.65 -9.90 -4.22
N ILE A 65 9.90 -10.12 -4.68
CA ILE A 65 10.42 -9.57 -5.93
C ILE A 65 9.67 -10.14 -7.15
N GLN A 66 9.38 -11.45 -7.17
CA GLN A 66 8.60 -12.07 -8.25
C GLN A 66 7.20 -11.46 -8.35
N ILE A 67 6.52 -11.30 -7.22
CA ILE A 67 5.17 -10.71 -7.17
C ILE A 67 5.19 -9.24 -7.62
N TYR A 68 6.16 -8.47 -7.13
CA TYR A 68 6.36 -7.09 -7.53
C TYR A 68 6.57 -6.99 -9.05
N ASN A 69 7.56 -7.70 -9.60
CA ASN A 69 7.88 -7.69 -11.03
C ASN A 69 6.71 -8.18 -11.90
N HIS A 70 5.94 -9.17 -11.43
CA HIS A 70 4.75 -9.64 -12.16
C HIS A 70 3.64 -8.59 -12.15
N SER A 71 3.44 -7.87 -11.03
CA SER A 71 2.47 -6.79 -10.92
C SER A 71 2.82 -5.56 -11.77
N GLU A 72 4.12 -5.27 -11.93
CA GLU A 72 4.64 -4.20 -12.80
C GLU A 72 4.49 -4.53 -14.30
N ARG A 73 4.57 -5.82 -14.67
CA ARG A 73 4.57 -6.23 -16.08
C ARG A 73 3.28 -5.91 -16.85
N PHE A 74 2.19 -5.59 -16.16
CA PHE A 74 0.88 -5.25 -16.75
C PHE A 74 0.54 -3.76 -16.72
N SER A 75 1.41 -2.89 -16.17
CA SER A 75 1.14 -1.45 -16.10
C SER A 75 2.44 -0.67 -15.92
N ASN A 76 2.61 0.43 -16.65
CA ASN A 76 3.73 1.37 -16.52
C ASN A 76 3.78 2.04 -15.13
N CYS A 77 4.12 1.30 -14.08
CA CYS A 77 4.31 1.84 -12.75
C CYS A 77 5.75 2.30 -12.54
N SER A 78 5.89 3.33 -11.71
CA SER A 78 7.19 3.87 -11.31
C SER A 78 7.86 2.89 -10.34
N PRO A 79 9.19 2.67 -10.42
CA PRO A 79 9.92 1.76 -9.53
C PRO A 79 9.94 2.19 -8.04
N PHE A 80 9.26 3.28 -7.68
CA PHE A 80 9.44 3.97 -6.40
C PHE A 80 8.45 3.62 -5.28
N THR A 81 7.38 2.85 -5.53
CA THR A 81 6.28 2.79 -4.55
C THR A 81 6.16 1.41 -3.88
N GLN A 82 7.20 1.04 -3.15
CA GLN A 82 7.20 -0.09 -2.21
C GLN A 82 7.11 0.44 -0.77
N MET A 83 6.08 0.02 -0.03
CA MET A 83 5.89 0.40 1.37
C MET A 83 5.93 -0.83 2.27
N LEU A 84 6.97 -0.90 3.11
CA LEU A 84 7.12 -1.93 4.13
C LEU A 84 6.56 -1.40 5.45
N LEU A 85 5.51 -2.05 5.96
CA LEU A 85 4.95 -1.79 7.28
C LEU A 85 5.21 -3.02 8.16
N CYS A 86 6.32 -3.01 8.89
CA CYS A 86 6.55 -3.92 10.00
C CYS A 86 5.64 -3.58 11.19
#